data_AF-A0A837KVN9-F1
#
_entry.id   AF-A0A837KVN9-F1
#
_cell.length_a   1.000
_cell.length_b   1.000
_cell.length_c   1.000
_cell.angle_alpha   90.00
_cell.angle_beta   90.00
_cell.angle_gamma   90.00
#
_symmetry.space_group_name_H-M   'P 1'
#
loop_
_entity.id
_entity.type
_entity.pdbx_description
1 polymer ?
#
loop_
_entity_poly.entity_id
_entity_poly.type
_entity_poly.pdbx_seq_one_letter_code
_entity_poly.pdbx_strand_id
1 'polypeptide(L)'
;MKVSPPSLRRLSNVLGVSVAFLGCFEKMPESTLGEHIIKARLYYGYTKREFAALLRISERTLYEWEYDRKILPEEPRVIIERYLDILSRDFLEYPYKRGIFISNFQPE
;
A
#
# COMPACT_ATOMS: atom_id res chain seq x y z
N MET A 1 -18.02 12.19 -2.66
CA MET A 1 -16.95 12.95 -3.34
C MET A 1 -15.63 12.20 -3.14
N LYS A 2 -14.96 11.74 -4.19
CA LYS A 2 -13.66 11.02 -4.06
C LYS A 2 -12.54 12.01 -4.33
N VAL A 3 -11.85 12.46 -3.27
CA VAL A 3 -10.74 13.43 -3.39
C VAL A 3 -9.50 12.69 -3.89
N SER A 4 -8.80 13.26 -4.88
CA SER A 4 -7.61 12.64 -5.46
C SER A 4 -6.38 12.82 -4.55
N PRO A 5 -5.41 11.89 -4.54
CA PRO A 5 -4.18 12.05 -3.76
C PRO A 5 -3.42 13.36 -4.07
N PRO A 6 -3.29 13.83 -5.33
CA PRO A 6 -2.70 15.14 -5.61
C PRO A 6 -3.42 16.32 -4.96
N SER A 7 -4.75 16.27 -4.88
CA SER A 7 -5.55 17.29 -4.18
C SER A 7 -5.27 17.27 -2.68
N LEU A 8 -5.19 16.08 -2.07
CA LEU A 8 -4.85 15.93 -0.66
C LEU A 8 -3.45 16.45 -0.34
N ARG A 9 -2.45 16.20 -1.20
CA ARG A 9 -1.10 16.77 -1.04
C ARG A 9 -1.11 18.30 -1.04
N ARG A 10 -1.88 18.92 -1.94
CA ARG A 10 -2.02 20.39 -1.98
C ARG A 10 -2.63 20.92 -0.69
N LEU A 11 -3.70 20.30 -0.20
CA LEU A 11 -4.36 20.69 1.04
C LEU A 11 -3.47 20.45 2.26
N SER A 12 -2.76 19.32 2.30
CA SER A 12 -1.79 18.97 3.34
C SER A 12 -0.73 20.05 3.49
N ASN A 13 -0.15 20.51 2.38
CA ASN A 13 0.84 21.59 2.38
C ASN A 13 0.28 22.93 2.89
N VAL A 14 -0.96 23.28 2.55
CA VAL A 14 -1.58 24.55 2.97
C VAL A 14 -2.00 24.52 4.44
N LEU A 15 -2.52 23.38 4.90
CA LEU A 15 -3.10 23.23 6.22
C LEU A 15 -2.09 22.76 7.29
N GLY A 16 -0.89 22.33 6.87
CA GLY A 16 0.14 21.84 7.79
C GLY A 16 -0.19 20.51 8.48
N VAL A 17 -1.10 19.72 7.89
CA VAL A 17 -1.53 18.40 8.41
C VAL A 17 -1.15 17.30 7.42
N SER A 18 -1.10 16.04 7.86
CA SER A 18 -0.69 14.92 7.00
C SER A 18 -1.75 14.58 5.94
N VAL A 19 -1.31 13.97 4.84
CA VAL A 19 -2.22 13.43 3.81
C VAL A 19 -3.09 12.31 4.37
N ALA A 20 -2.53 11.47 5.25
CA ALA A 20 -3.27 10.41 5.94
C ALA A 20 -4.46 10.97 6.72
N PHE A 21 -4.23 12.03 7.51
CA PHE A 21 -5.27 12.69 8.29
C PHE A 21 -6.38 13.28 7.41
N LEU A 22 -6.02 13.96 6.31
CA LEU A 22 -7.01 14.52 5.38
C LEU A 22 -7.77 13.44 4.59
N GLY A 23 -7.14 12.31 4.35
CA GLY A 23 -7.74 11.15 3.68
C GLY A 23 -8.51 10.22 4.60
N CYS A 24 -8.42 10.41 5.92
CA CYS A 24 -8.88 9.48 6.95
C CYS A 24 -8.35 8.05 6.73
N PHE A 25 -7.10 7.92 6.26
CA PHE A 25 -6.54 6.63 5.88
C PHE A 25 -6.19 5.74 7.06
N GLU A 26 -6.17 6.27 8.29
CA GLU A 26 -5.92 5.52 9.53
C GLU A 26 -6.90 4.36 9.72
N LYS A 27 -8.13 4.51 9.23
CA LYS A 27 -9.21 3.52 9.33
C LYS A 27 -9.28 2.56 8.13
N MET A 28 -8.34 2.64 7.20
CA MET A 28 -8.31 1.72 6.07
C MET A 28 -7.95 0.30 6.52
N PRO A 29 -8.52 -0.72 5.86
CA PRO A 29 -8.22 -2.11 6.17
C PRO A 29 -6.75 -2.43 5.89
N GLU A 30 -6.23 -3.42 6.63
CA GLU A 30 -4.84 -3.89 6.66
C GLU A 30 -4.80 -5.42 6.87
N SER A 31 -5.80 -6.15 6.37
CA SER A 31 -5.93 -7.60 6.55
C SER A 31 -5.17 -8.39 5.49
N THR A 32 -4.82 -7.74 4.36
CA THR A 32 -4.06 -8.38 3.27
C THR A 32 -2.84 -7.55 2.88
N LEU A 33 -1.90 -8.17 2.17
CA LEU A 33 -0.76 -7.46 1.59
C LEU A 33 -1.24 -6.35 0.64
N GLY A 34 -2.21 -6.65 -0.21
CA GLY A 34 -2.80 -5.67 -1.12
C GLY A 34 -3.37 -4.45 -0.39
N GLU A 35 -4.10 -4.67 0.71
CA GLU A 35 -4.65 -3.61 1.55
C GLU A 35 -3.56 -2.73 2.18
N HIS A 36 -2.49 -3.33 2.72
CA HIS A 36 -1.33 -2.61 3.22
C HIS A 36 -0.66 -1.76 2.13
N ILE A 37 -0.48 -2.30 0.93
CA ILE A 37 0.09 -1.57 -0.22
C ILE A 37 -0.78 -0.37 -0.58
N ILE A 38 -2.11 -0.55 -0.63
CA ILE A 38 -3.05 0.55 -0.90
C ILE A 38 -2.91 1.62 0.18
N LYS A 39 -2.93 1.23 1.46
CA LYS A 39 -2.88 2.16 2.59
C LYS A 39 -1.58 2.94 2.62
N ALA A 40 -0.42 2.28 2.49
CA ALA A 40 0.87 2.95 2.41
C ALA A 40 0.91 3.93 1.22
N ARG A 41 0.50 3.50 0.02
CA ARG A 41 0.45 4.38 -1.15
C ARG A 41 -0.37 5.65 -0.88
N LEU A 42 -1.53 5.50 -0.23
CA LEU A 42 -2.42 6.61 0.09
C LEU A 42 -1.92 7.50 1.23
N TYR A 43 -1.28 6.92 2.25
CA TYR A 43 -0.66 7.67 3.35
C TYR A 43 0.38 8.67 2.85
N TYR A 44 1.22 8.26 1.90
CA TYR A 44 2.18 9.15 1.23
C TYR A 44 1.54 10.03 0.14
N GLY A 45 0.23 9.87 -0.08
CA GLY A 45 -0.52 10.66 -1.02
C GLY A 45 -0.21 10.37 -2.47
N TYR A 46 0.26 9.17 -2.83
CA TYR A 46 0.56 8.82 -4.23
C TYR A 46 -0.66 8.32 -4.99
N THR A 47 -0.76 8.74 -6.26
CA THR A 47 -1.60 8.05 -7.26
C THR A 47 -1.01 6.68 -7.60
N LYS A 48 -1.83 5.82 -8.19
CA LYS A 48 -1.37 4.51 -8.67
C LYS A 48 -0.20 4.63 -9.64
N ARG A 49 -0.31 5.55 -10.61
CA ARG A 49 0.73 5.86 -11.59
C ARG A 49 2.03 6.32 -10.95
N GLU A 50 1.97 7.28 -10.02
CA GLU A 50 3.16 7.78 -9.32
C GLU A 50 3.86 6.66 -8.55
N PHE A 51 3.09 5.84 -7.83
CA PHE A 51 3.66 4.75 -7.03
C PHE A 51 4.21 3.62 -7.90
N ALA A 52 3.54 3.24 -8.99
CA ALA A 52 4.05 2.27 -9.94
C ALA A 52 5.38 2.74 -10.58
N ALA A 53 5.46 4.02 -10.95
CA ALA A 53 6.69 4.62 -11.47
C ALA A 53 7.83 4.60 -10.43
N LEU A 54 7.51 4.90 -9.17
CA LEU A 54 8.44 4.87 -8.04
C LEU A 54 9.01 3.46 -7.81
N LEU A 55 8.17 2.44 -7.96
CA LEU A 55 8.54 1.02 -7.85
C LEU A 55 9.13 0.44 -9.15
N ARG A 56 9.20 1.23 -10.23
CA ARG A 56 9.65 0.79 -11.58
C ARG A 56 8.86 -0.42 -12.12
N ILE A 57 7.56 -0.46 -11.86
CA ILE A 57 6.65 -1.50 -12.37
C ILE A 57 5.52 -0.86 -13.20
N SER A 58 4.75 -1.69 -13.90
CA SER A 58 3.54 -1.21 -14.58
C SER A 58 2.40 -0.96 -13.58
N GLU A 59 1.51 -0.01 -13.89
CA GLU A 59 0.28 0.21 -13.10
C GLU A 59 -0.58 -1.04 -12.98
N ARG A 60 -0.56 -1.91 -14.00
CA ARG A 60 -1.22 -3.22 -13.97
C ARG A 60 -0.62 -4.14 -12.92
N THR A 61 0.70 -4.20 -12.82
CA THR A 61 1.38 -5.04 -11.81
C THR A 61 1.04 -4.55 -10.40
N LEU A 62 1.06 -3.23 -10.19
CA LEU A 62 0.66 -2.66 -8.91
C LEU A 62 -0.81 -2.98 -8.58
N TYR A 63 -1.71 -2.88 -9.57
CA TYR A 63 -3.11 -3.28 -9.38
C TYR A 63 -3.24 -4.77 -9.01
N GLU A 64 -2.49 -5.66 -9.67
CA GLU A 64 -2.50 -7.09 -9.32
C GLU A 64 -2.03 -7.34 -7.89
N TRP A 65 -1.09 -6.56 -7.36
CA TRP A 65 -0.66 -6.67 -5.96
C TRP A 65 -1.65 -6.07 -4.97
N GLU A 66 -2.20 -4.88 -5.25
CA GLU A 66 -3.18 -4.19 -4.40
C GLU A 66 -4.48 -4.99 -4.19
N TYR A 67 -4.77 -5.93 -5.08
CA TYR A 67 -5.95 -6.79 -5.02
C TYR A 67 -5.59 -8.28 -4.82
N ASP A 68 -4.38 -8.56 -4.34
CA ASP A 68 -3.89 -9.91 -4.00
C ASP A 68 -4.05 -10.94 -5.14
N ARG A 69 -3.98 -10.48 -6.40
CA ARG A 69 -4.13 -11.32 -7.60
C ARG A 69 -2.82 -11.96 -8.06
N LYS A 70 -1.69 -11.49 -7.54
CA LYS A 70 -0.36 -11.99 -7.89
C LYS A 70 0.57 -11.95 -6.69
N ILE A 71 1.43 -12.97 -6.60
CA ILE A 71 2.50 -13.06 -5.61
C ILE A 71 3.54 -11.97 -5.88
N LEU A 72 3.94 -11.26 -4.83
CA LEU A 72 4.98 -10.22 -4.89
C LEU A 72 6.36 -10.89 -5.08
N PRO A 73 7.11 -10.58 -6.16
CA PRO A 73 8.47 -11.07 -6.33
C PRO A 73 9.43 -10.47 -5.28
N GLU A 74 10.57 -11.12 -5.01
CA GLU A 74 11.53 -10.68 -3.98
C GLU A 74 12.18 -9.31 -4.26
N GLU A 75 12.47 -8.97 -5.52
CA GLU A 75 13.15 -7.72 -5.90
C GLU A 75 12.34 -6.43 -5.56
N PRO A 76 11.06 -6.29 -5.97
CA PRO A 76 10.22 -5.14 -5.57
C PRO A 76 9.92 -5.06 -4.08
N ARG A 77 10.10 -6.16 -3.35
CA ARG A 77 9.75 -6.30 -1.94
C ARG A 77 10.52 -5.33 -1.06
N VAL A 78 11.83 -5.21 -1.26
CA VAL A 78 12.72 -4.32 -0.47
C VAL A 78 12.30 -2.86 -0.59
N ILE A 79 11.83 -2.45 -1.77
CA ILE A 79 11.38 -1.07 -2.00
C ILE A 79 10.03 -0.84 -1.33
N ILE A 80 9.09 -1.79 -1.45
CA ILE A 80 7.76 -1.69 -0.83
C ILE A 80 7.85 -1.69 0.69
N GLU A 81 8.71 -2.53 1.27
CA GLU A 81 8.92 -2.62 2.73
C GLU A 81 9.22 -1.24 3.34
N ARG A 82 10.04 -0.40 2.67
CA ARG A 82 10.31 0.99 3.14
C ARG A 82 9.07 1.88 3.23
N TYR A 83 8.06 1.65 2.39
CA TYR A 83 6.79 2.39 2.45
C TYR A 83 5.81 1.75 3.43
N LEU A 84 5.93 0.44 3.68
CA LEU A 84 5.10 -0.29 4.63
C LEU A 84 5.57 -0.07 6.08
N ASP A 85 6.83 0.29 6.31
CA ASP A 85 7.38 0.58 7.64
C ASP A 85 6.56 1.62 8.43
N ILE A 86 5.84 2.52 7.76
CA ILE A 86 4.98 3.51 8.44
C ILE A 86 3.78 2.87 9.15
N LEU A 87 3.36 1.68 8.71
CA LEU A 87 2.21 0.94 9.26
C LEU A 87 2.61 0.11 10.50
N SER A 88 3.88 0.23 10.94
CA SER A 88 4.49 -0.36 12.14
C SER A 88 4.86 -1.85 12.11
N ARG A 89 6.06 -2.09 12.66
CA ARG A 89 6.85 -3.28 13.09
C ARG A 89 6.37 -4.72 12.84
N ASP A 90 5.08 -5.00 12.75
CA ASP A 90 4.55 -6.39 12.74
C ASP A 90 4.44 -6.97 11.33
N PHE A 91 4.77 -6.18 10.30
CA PHE A 91 4.75 -6.62 8.90
C PHE A 91 5.73 -7.79 8.63
N LEU A 92 6.77 -7.94 9.46
CA LEU A 92 7.72 -9.07 9.38
C LEU A 92 7.14 -10.40 9.91
N GLU A 93 5.99 -10.38 10.60
CA GLU A 93 5.31 -11.59 11.08
C GLU A 93 4.20 -12.09 10.16
N TYR A 94 3.88 -11.37 9.07
CA TYR A 94 2.94 -11.91 8.08
C TYR A 94 3.53 -13.15 7.42
N PRO A 95 2.82 -14.31 7.45
CA PRO A 95 3.38 -15.59 7.05
C PRO A 95 3.40 -15.71 5.52
N TYR A 96 4.28 -14.95 4.86
CA TYR A 96 4.90 -15.42 3.63
C TYR A 96 5.88 -16.53 4.02
N LYS A 97 5.32 -17.70 4.38
CA LYS A 97 6.09 -18.93 4.52
C LYS A 97 6.87 -19.11 3.23
N ARG A 98 8.21 -19.15 3.36
CA ARG A 98 9.16 -19.67 2.37
C ARG A 98 8.47 -20.69 1.46
N GLY A 99 8.09 -20.25 0.26
CA GLY A 99 7.65 -21.11 -0.84
C GLY A 99 6.53 -22.11 -0.60
N ILE A 100 5.38 -21.76 0.00
CA ILE A 100 4.19 -22.63 -0.06
C ILE A 100 2.91 -21.82 -0.31
N PHE A 101 2.26 -22.10 -1.45
CA PHE A 101 0.87 -21.74 -1.76
C PHE A 101 -0.03 -22.13 -0.58
N ILE A 102 -0.71 -21.16 0.05
CA ILE A 102 -1.85 -21.45 0.91
C ILE A 102 -3.10 -20.99 0.18
N SER A 103 -3.61 -21.86 -0.69
CA SER A 103 -5.05 -21.94 -0.90
C SER A 103 -5.70 -22.14 0.48
N ASN A 104 -6.68 -21.30 0.85
CA ASN A 104 -7.51 -21.39 2.07
C ASN A 104 -7.09 -20.50 3.26
N PHE A 105 -6.92 -19.19 3.03
CA PHE A 105 -7.11 -18.23 4.12
C PHE A 105 -8.43 -17.48 3.90
N GLN A 106 -9.44 -17.85 4.70
CA GLN A 106 -10.68 -17.09 4.90
C GLN A 106 -10.63 -16.65 6.38
N PRO A 107 -10.56 -15.34 6.69
CA PRO A 107 -10.74 -14.90 8.07
C PRO A 107 -12.22 -15.04 8.44
N GLU A 108 -12.44 -15.48 9.68
CA GLU A 108 -13.76 -15.76 10.28
C GLU A 108 -14.68 -14.54 10.38
#